data_AF-A0A8C7YNQ7-F1
#
_entry.id   AF-A0A8C7YNQ7-F1
#
_cell.length_a   1.000
_cell.length_b   1.000
_cell.length_c   1.000
_cell.angle_alpha   90.00
_cell.angle_beta   90.00
_cell.angle_gamma   90.00
#
_symmetry.space_group_name_H-M   'P 1'
#
loop_
_entity.id
_entity.type
_entity.pdbx_description
1 polymer ?
#
loop_
_entity_poly.entity_id
_entity_poly.type
_entity_poly.pdbx_seq_one_letter_code
_entity_poly.pdbx_strand_id
1 'polypeptide(L)' 'MARPRPRDFKAGDLVFAKMKGYPHWPARIDELPDGAVKPPSNKHPIFFFGTHETYVSISVSS' A
#
# COMPACT_ATOMS: atom_id res chain seq x y z
N MET A 1 -12.79 -17.15 12.22
CA MET A 1 -11.84 -17.37 11.11
C MET A 1 -11.35 -16.01 10.62
N ALA A 2 -10.10 -15.64 10.89
CA ALA A 2 -9.50 -14.49 10.23
C ALA A 2 -9.22 -14.90 8.78
N ARG A 3 -9.77 -14.18 7.80
CA ARG A 3 -9.46 -14.44 6.39
C ARG A 3 -7.96 -14.24 6.19
N PRO A 4 -7.24 -15.17 5.54
CA PRO A 4 -5.84 -14.95 5.20
C PRO A 4 -5.76 -13.67 4.37
N ARG A 5 -4.85 -12.77 4.76
CA ARG A 5 -4.71 -11.49 4.06
C ARG A 5 -4.23 -11.75 2.63
N PRO A 6 -4.78 -11.04 1.63
CA PRO A 6 -4.21 -11.03 0.29
C PRO A 6 -2.74 -10.64 0.42
N ARG A 7 -1.84 -11.47 -0.11
CA ARG A 7 -0.42 -11.10 -0.26
C ARG A 7 -0.19 -10.33 -1.56
N ASP A 8 -1.09 -10.54 -2.52
CA ASP A 8 -1.09 -9.93 -3.84
C ASP A 8 -2.04 -8.74 -3.84
N PHE A 9 -1.47 -7.55 -3.69
CA PHE A 9 -2.19 -6.30 -3.85
C PHE A 9 -2.00 -5.81 -5.29
N LYS A 10 -3.05 -5.27 -5.89
CA LYS A 10 -3.02 -4.75 -7.26
C LYS A 10 -3.17 -3.23 -7.24
N ALA A 11 -2.65 -2.56 -8.27
CA ALA A 11 -2.92 -1.14 -8.48
C ALA A 11 -4.44 -0.89 -8.50
N GLY A 12 -4.89 0.11 -7.73
CA GLY A 12 -6.29 0.44 -7.52
C GLY A 12 -6.94 -0.23 -6.30
N ASP A 13 -6.28 -1.19 -5.64
CA ASP A 13 -6.82 -1.85 -4.44
C ASP A 13 -6.83 -0.88 -3.24
N LEU A 14 -7.93 -0.85 -2.49
CA LEU A 14 -8.09 0.02 -1.32
C LEU A 14 -7.53 -0.69 -0.09
N VAL A 15 -6.57 -0.05 0.58
CA VAL A 15 -5.83 -0.63 1.70
C VAL A 15 -5.77 0.33 2.87
N PHE A 16 -5.74 -0.20 4.08
CA PHE A 16 -5.37 0.56 5.27
C PHE A 16 -3.87 0.43 5.50
N ALA A 17 -3.15 1.51 5.19
CA ALA A 17 -1.74 1.57 5.47
C ALA A 17 -1.52 1.63 6.98
N LYS A 18 -0.57 0.82 7.46
CA LYS A 18 -0.19 0.75 8.87
C LYS A 18 1.20 1.35 9.03
N MET A 19 1.28 2.47 9.76
CA MET A 19 2.54 3.05 10.19
C MET A 19 2.68 2.95 11.70
N LYS A 20 3.91 2.76 12.17
CA LYS A 20 4.20 2.71 13.60
C LYS A 20 3.91 4.08 14.22
N GLY A 21 2.97 4.13 15.17
CA GLY A 21 2.59 5.37 15.86
C GLY A 21 1.37 6.10 15.28
N TYR A 22 0.82 5.63 14.15
CA TYR A 22 -0.39 6.20 13.55
C TYR A 22 -1.53 5.17 13.54
N PRO A 23 -2.80 5.61 13.65
CA PRO A 23 -3.94 4.73 13.42
C PRO A 23 -3.94 4.19 11.99
N HIS A 24 -4.74 3.16 11.75
CA HIS A 24 -4.96 2.65 10.41
C HIS A 24 -5.46 3.77 9.49
N TRP A 25 -4.67 4.12 8.47
CA TRP A 25 -4.99 5.26 7.59
C TRP A 25 -5.52 4.76 6.26
N PRO A 26 -6.64 5.31 5.74
CA PRO A 26 -7.18 4.91 4.45
C PRO A 26 -6.20 5.29 3.34
N ALA A 27 -5.87 4.31 2.52
CA ALA A 27 -4.93 4.44 1.42
C ALA A 27 -5.36 3.54 0.25
N ARG A 28 -4.66 3.65 -0.86
CA ARG A 28 -4.82 2.76 -2.02
C ARG A 28 -3.46 2.36 -2.57
N ILE A 29 -3.39 1.21 -3.20
CA ILE A 29 -2.21 0.81 -3.96
C ILE A 29 -2.23 1.59 -5.25
N ASP A 30 -1.18 2.37 -5.50
CA ASP A 30 -1.04 3.10 -6.76
C ASP A 30 -0.26 2.24 -7.77
N GLU A 31 -0.17 2.70 -9.02
CA GLU A 31 0.69 2.01 -9.99
C GLU A 31 2.13 2.51 -9.82
N LEU A 32 3.11 1.62 -10.00
CA LEU A 32 4.48 2.09 -10.11
C LEU A 32 4.61 2.90 -11.40
N PRO A 33 5.16 4.12 -11.36
CA PRO A 33 5.41 4.85 -12.59
C PRO A 33 6.34 4.00 -13.48
N ASP A 34 5.96 3.86 -14.74
CA ASP A 34 6.67 3.11 -15.77
C ASP A 34 8.04 3.75 -16.01
N GLY A 35 9.05 3.32 -15.25
CA GLY A 35 10.37 3.96 -15.19
C GLY A 35 10.98 4.04 -13.79
N ALA A 36 10.19 3.89 -12.72
CA ALA A 36 10.72 3.66 -11.39
C ALA A 36 11.35 2.26 -11.32
N VAL A 37 12.53 2.19 -10.70
CA VAL A 37 13.23 0.93 -10.42
C VAL A 37 12.23 -0.04 -9.82
N LYS A 38 12.02 -1.19 -10.49
CA LYS A 38 11.11 -2.24 -10.00
C LYS A 38 11.41 -2.45 -8.52
N PRO A 39 10.49 -2.07 -7.62
CA PRO A 39 10.75 -2.25 -6.21
C PRO A 39 10.88 -3.77 -5.99
N PRO A 40 11.63 -4.20 -4.96
CA PRO A 40 11.71 -5.61 -4.63
C PRO A 40 10.29 -6.18 -4.54
N SER A 41 10.05 -7.42 -5.02
CA SER A 41 8.73 -8.02 -5.30
C SER A 41 7.66 -7.92 -4.19
N ASN A 42 8.02 -7.43 -3.01
CA ASN A 42 7.17 -7.31 -1.84
C ASN A 42 6.86 -5.84 -1.44
N LYS A 43 7.18 -4.86 -2.29
CA LYS A 43 6.94 -3.43 -2.08
C LYS A 43 5.96 -2.89 -3.12
N HIS A 44 4.91 -2.23 -2.65
CA HIS A 44 3.91 -1.59 -3.51
C HIS A 44 3.85 -0.09 -3.19
N PRO A 45 3.69 0.79 -4.19
CA PRO A 45 3.43 2.19 -3.93
C PRO A 45 2.02 2.33 -3.39
N ILE A 46 1.88 3.16 -2.36
CA ILE A 46 0.64 3.39 -1.64
C ILE A 46 0.38 4.88 -1.61
N PHE A 47 -0.82 5.26 -1.99
CA PHE A 47 -1.31 6.63 -1.95
C PHE A 47 -2.21 6.81 -0.73
N PHE A 48 -1.90 7.79 0.13
CA PHE A 48 -2.65 8.08 1.34
C PHE A 48 -3.74 9.12 1.09
N PHE A 49 -4.98 8.77 1.42
CA PHE A 49 -6.09 9.72 1.29
C PHE A 49 -5.97 10.83 2.35
N GLY A 50 -6.27 12.06 1.96
CA GLY A 50 -6.16 13.24 2.82
C GLY A 50 -4.80 13.93 2.72
N THR A 51 -3.69 13.20 2.85
CA THR A 51 -2.33 13.77 2.72
C THR A 51 -1.85 13.85 1.28
N HIS A 52 -2.42 13.05 0.37
CA HIS A 52 -1.99 12.93 -1.03
C HIS A 52 -0.52 12.51 -1.19
N GLU A 53 0.03 11.90 -0.15
CA GLU A 53 1.41 11.41 -0.12
C GLU A 53 1.46 10.00 -0.74
N THR A 54 2.48 9.75 -1.57
CA THR A 54 2.75 8.43 -2.14
C THR A 54 3.99 7.83 -1.51
N TYR A 55 3.87 6.66 -0.89
CA TYR A 55 4.97 5.96 -0.24
C TYR A 55 5.09 4.52 -0.72
N VAL A 56 6.31 4.02 -0.88
CA VAL A 56 6.55 2.59 -1.15
C VAL A 56 6.61 1.83 0.17
N SER A 57 5.52 1.14 0.55
CA SER A 57 5.48 0.34 1.78
C SER A 57 5.49 -1.17 1.52
N ILE A 58 6.01 -1.90 2.49
CA ILE A 58 5.97 -3.37 2.59
C ILE A 58 4.78 -3.87 3.43
N SER A 59 4.12 -2.99 4.19
CA SER A 59 3.11 -3.38 5.17
C SER A 59 1.79 -2.67 4.92
N VAL A 60 0.86 -3.42 4.34
CA VAL A 60 -0.52 -3.02 4.08
C VAL A 60 -1.47 -3.93 4.84
N SER A 61 -2.54 -3.34 5.36
CA SER A 61 -3.63 -4.07 5.97
C SER A 61 -4.87 -3.87 5.09
N SER A 62 -5.48 -4.96 4.63
CA SER A 62 -6.85 -4.89 4.10
C SER A 62 -7.84 -4.73 5.24
#